data_AF-Q5YQU5-F1
#
_entry.id   AF-Q5YQU5-F1
#
_cell.length_a   1.000
_cell.length_b   1.000
_cell.length_c   1.000
_cell.angle_alpha   90.00
_cell.angle_beta   90.00
_cell.angle_gamma   90.00
#
_symmetry.space_group_name_H-M   'P 1'
#
loop_
_entity.id
_entity.type
_entity.pdbx_description
1 polymer ?
#
loop_
_entity_poly.entity_id
_entity_poly.type
_entity_poly.pdbx_seq_one_letter_code
_entity_poly.pdbx_strand_id
1 'polypeptide(L)'
;MSDPIEHTAKFRIPASFIVDWARLTPRELHYGYTNQWISSADVVELALGSIVPSGSKMGIVEEISLLLSDELDRIPELMDQLIDRDDRVWTYLALAWVHENQEEFDDPFKTVDLIFADFGYPQDVGEFVTFMPPPPGGVPGYPGLRQRWKDYLEQNRSEFFLSRTPGARNYPREDT
;
A
#
# COMPACT_ATOMS: atom_id res chain seq x y z
N MET A 1 27.71 22.91 12.78
CA MET A 1 26.41 22.88 12.07
C MET A 1 26.31 21.48 11.50
N SER A 2 25.60 20.59 12.20
CA SER A 2 25.31 19.26 11.67
C SER A 2 24.11 19.42 10.74
N ASP A 3 24.23 18.92 9.51
CA ASP A 3 23.09 18.82 8.60
C ASP A 3 21.91 18.13 9.32
N PRO A 4 20.66 18.56 9.10
CA PRO A 4 19.52 17.79 9.57
C PRO A 4 19.62 16.44 8.87
N ILE A 5 19.83 15.38 9.64
CA ILE A 5 19.74 14.02 9.13
C ILE A 5 18.36 13.94 8.48
N GLU A 6 18.30 13.68 7.18
CA GLU A 6 17.03 13.46 6.48
C GLU A 6 16.38 12.22 7.11
N HIS A 7 15.44 12.45 8.03
CA HIS A 7 14.74 11.44 8.81
C HIS A 7 13.47 10.92 8.10
N THR A 8 13.34 11.17 6.80
CA THR A 8 12.15 10.82 6.01
C THR A 8 12.59 10.22 4.70
N ALA A 9 11.91 9.16 4.27
CA ALA A 9 12.01 8.60 2.95
C ALA A 9 11.28 9.53 1.95
N LYS A 10 12.02 10.46 1.30
CA LYS A 10 11.50 11.24 0.17
C LYS A 10 12.20 10.86 -1.13
N PHE A 11 11.44 10.31 -2.05
CA PHE A 11 11.83 10.06 -3.43
C PHE A 11 10.60 10.14 -4.33
N ARG A 12 10.81 10.18 -5.66
CA ARG A 12 9.71 10.15 -6.63
C ARG A 12 9.56 8.75 -7.20
N ILE A 13 8.32 8.36 -7.46
CA ILE A 13 7.98 7.09 -8.10
C ILE A 13 7.44 7.42 -9.49
N PRO A 14 8.09 6.98 -10.57
CA PRO A 14 7.64 7.27 -11.94
C PRO A 14 6.22 6.74 -12.19
N ALA A 15 5.41 7.49 -12.96
CA ALA A 15 4.09 7.04 -13.37
C ALA A 15 4.12 5.65 -14.04
N SER A 16 5.12 5.39 -14.90
CA SER A 16 5.30 4.09 -15.56
C SER A 16 5.40 2.93 -14.57
N PHE A 17 6.15 3.10 -13.46
CA PHE A 17 6.24 2.11 -12.41
C PHE A 17 4.89 1.89 -11.73
N ILE A 18 4.19 2.98 -11.39
CA ILE A 18 2.88 2.91 -10.72
C ILE A 18 1.87 2.13 -11.59
N VAL A 19 1.88 2.36 -12.91
CA VAL A 19 0.99 1.65 -13.85
C VAL A 19 1.26 0.14 -13.91
N ASP A 20 2.44 -0.35 -13.54
CA ASP A 20 2.73 -1.79 -13.52
C ASP A 20 2.46 -2.45 -12.16
N TRP A 21 2.27 -1.64 -11.12
CA TRP A 21 2.20 -2.07 -9.73
C TRP A 21 0.86 -1.79 -9.04
N ALA A 22 0.07 -0.82 -9.52
CA ALA A 22 -1.22 -0.47 -8.95
C ALA A 22 -2.22 0.14 -9.97
N ARG A 23 -3.49 0.17 -9.57
CA ARG A 23 -4.57 0.96 -10.18
C ARG A 23 -5.11 1.89 -9.12
N LEU A 24 -4.87 3.19 -9.27
CA LEU A 24 -5.19 4.18 -8.25
C LEU A 24 -6.65 4.64 -8.35
N THR A 25 -7.25 4.96 -7.22
CA THR A 25 -8.47 5.78 -7.16
C THR A 25 -8.14 7.27 -7.29
N PRO A 26 -9.11 8.16 -7.58
CA PRO A 26 -8.86 9.60 -7.59
C PRO A 26 -8.31 10.15 -6.26
N ARG A 27 -8.73 9.57 -5.13
CA ARG A 27 -8.25 9.97 -3.80
C ARG A 27 -6.80 9.55 -3.57
N GLU A 28 -6.46 8.34 -3.98
CA GLU A 28 -5.08 7.84 -3.93
C GLU A 28 -4.17 8.66 -4.87
N LEU A 29 -4.63 9.02 -6.08
CA LEU A 29 -3.89 9.93 -6.97
C LEU A 29 -3.61 11.29 -6.31
N HIS A 30 -4.64 11.87 -5.69
CA HIS A 30 -4.53 13.13 -4.95
C HIS A 30 -3.53 13.02 -3.77
N TYR A 31 -3.55 11.91 -3.03
CA TYR A 31 -2.61 11.67 -1.94
C TYR A 31 -1.15 11.68 -2.43
N GLY A 32 -0.86 10.96 -3.52
CA GLY A 32 0.48 10.90 -4.10
C GLY A 32 1.03 12.27 -4.47
N TYR A 33 0.21 13.07 -5.15
CA TYR A 33 0.57 14.41 -5.57
C TYR A 33 0.81 15.33 -4.36
N THR A 34 -0.12 15.33 -3.39
CA THR A 34 -0.04 16.19 -2.20
C THR A 34 1.20 15.87 -1.35
N ASN A 35 1.59 14.60 -1.31
CA ASN A 35 2.77 14.13 -0.56
C ASN A 35 4.08 14.12 -1.38
N GLN A 36 4.03 14.64 -2.61
CA GLN A 36 5.17 14.81 -3.53
C GLN A 36 5.83 13.52 -4.02
N TRP A 37 5.11 12.40 -3.98
CA TRP A 37 5.57 11.12 -4.54
C TRP A 37 5.57 11.11 -6.07
N ILE A 38 4.72 11.95 -6.67
CA ILE A 38 4.55 12.10 -8.11
C ILE A 38 4.52 13.59 -8.49
N SER A 39 4.92 13.89 -9.72
CA SER A 39 4.88 15.24 -10.28
C SER A 39 3.54 15.54 -10.95
N SER A 40 3.32 16.80 -11.34
CA SER A 40 2.15 17.16 -12.15
C SER A 40 2.12 16.44 -13.51
N ALA A 41 3.28 16.11 -14.08
CA ALA A 41 3.34 15.36 -15.33
C ALA A 41 2.88 13.90 -15.13
N ASP A 42 3.34 13.26 -14.05
CA ASP A 42 2.91 11.91 -13.66
C ASP A 42 1.40 11.85 -13.40
N VAL A 43 0.82 12.90 -12.78
CA VAL A 43 -0.63 12.98 -12.55
C VAL A 43 -1.42 12.91 -13.85
N VAL A 44 -0.98 13.64 -14.88
CA VAL A 44 -1.63 13.64 -16.20
C VAL A 44 -1.55 12.26 -16.84
N GLU A 45 -0.37 11.62 -16.79
CA GLU A 45 -0.17 10.28 -17.33
C GLU A 45 -1.06 9.24 -16.64
N LEU A 46 -1.08 9.23 -15.31
CA LEU A 46 -1.88 8.30 -14.53
C LEU A 46 -3.38 8.49 -14.79
N ALA A 47 -3.83 9.74 -14.85
CA ALA A 47 -5.23 10.10 -15.12
C ALA A 47 -5.73 9.63 -16.49
N LEU A 48 -4.85 9.52 -17.49
CA LEU A 48 -5.22 9.07 -18.83
C LEU A 48 -5.37 7.55 -18.94
N GLY A 49 -4.70 6.76 -18.09
CA GLY A 49 -4.53 5.33 -18.35
C GLY A 49 -4.82 4.35 -17.22
N SER A 50 -4.87 4.79 -15.96
CA SER A 50 -4.78 3.84 -14.82
C SER A 50 -5.68 4.13 -13.62
N ILE A 51 -6.49 5.20 -13.68
CA ILE A 51 -7.41 5.55 -12.60
C ILE A 51 -8.68 4.70 -12.67
N VAL A 52 -9.04 4.11 -11.53
CA VAL A 52 -10.25 3.31 -11.33
C VAL A 52 -11.21 4.02 -10.37
N PRO A 53 -12.54 3.78 -10.48
CA PRO A 53 -13.49 4.32 -9.50
C PRO A 53 -13.17 3.83 -8.09
N SER A 54 -13.40 4.68 -7.09
CA SER A 54 -13.36 4.26 -5.69
C SER A 54 -14.40 3.16 -5.43
N GLY A 55 -14.02 2.17 -4.63
CA GLY A 55 -14.95 1.12 -4.19
C GLY A 55 -16.09 1.71 -3.34
N SER A 56 -17.30 1.16 -3.48
CA SER A 56 -18.43 1.54 -2.62
C SER A 56 -18.24 0.95 -1.23
N LYS A 57 -18.51 1.75 -0.19
CA LYS A 57 -18.50 1.33 1.22
C LYS A 57 -19.91 0.94 1.74
N MET A 58 -20.90 0.88 0.85
CA MET A 58 -22.30 0.63 1.23
C MET A 58 -22.50 -0.71 1.96
N GLY A 59 -21.73 -1.75 1.64
CA GLY A 59 -21.83 -3.02 2.37
C GLY A 59 -21.53 -2.89 3.87
N ILE A 60 -20.58 -2.03 4.25
CA ILE A 60 -20.27 -1.75 5.66
C ILE A 60 -21.40 -0.93 6.29
N VAL A 61 -21.97 0.02 5.56
CA VAL A 61 -23.12 0.81 6.03
C VAL A 61 -24.34 -0.08 6.25
N GLU A 62 -24.59 -1.02 5.33
CA GLU A 62 -25.64 -2.03 5.44
C GLU A 62 -25.39 -2.92 6.67
N GLU A 63 -24.17 -3.39 6.88
CA GLU A 63 -23.82 -4.19 8.06
C GLU A 63 -24.08 -3.42 9.37
N ILE A 64 -23.64 -2.16 9.46
CA ILE A 64 -23.93 -1.29 10.61
C ILE A 64 -25.43 -1.15 10.83
N SER A 65 -26.22 -1.03 9.76
CA SER A 65 -27.68 -0.88 9.85
C SER A 65 -28.40 -2.12 10.38
N LEU A 66 -27.76 -3.29 10.30
CA LEU A 66 -28.32 -4.59 10.69
C LEU A 66 -27.89 -5.04 12.09
N LEU A 67 -26.99 -4.30 12.77
CA LEU A 67 -26.51 -4.67 14.11
C LEU A 67 -27.65 -4.70 15.14
N LEU A 68 -27.66 -5.75 15.96
CA LEU A 68 -28.52 -5.85 17.13
C LEU A 68 -27.91 -5.10 18.33
N SER A 69 -28.72 -4.84 19.36
CA SER A 69 -28.28 -4.07 20.53
C SER A 69 -27.14 -4.74 21.31
N ASP A 70 -27.03 -6.07 21.24
CA ASP A 70 -25.97 -6.86 21.85
C ASP A 70 -24.70 -6.98 20.99
N GLU A 71 -24.68 -6.38 19.79
CA GLU A 71 -23.53 -6.38 18.86
C GLU A 71 -22.89 -5.00 18.69
N LEU A 72 -23.32 -3.99 19.46
CA LEU A 72 -22.84 -2.61 19.32
C LEU A 72 -21.36 -2.43 19.67
N ASP A 73 -20.73 -3.41 20.33
CA ASP A 73 -19.29 -3.46 20.57
C ASP A 73 -18.47 -3.56 19.27
N ARG A 74 -19.08 -3.98 18.15
CA ARG A 74 -18.46 -4.08 16.83
C ARG A 74 -18.36 -2.74 16.08
N ILE A 75 -19.08 -1.71 16.54
CA ILE A 75 -19.14 -0.40 15.87
C ILE A 75 -17.75 0.22 15.62
N PRO A 76 -16.79 0.23 16.58
CA PRO A 76 -15.49 0.83 16.34
C PRO A 76 -14.77 0.22 15.13
N GLU A 77 -14.76 -1.10 15.01
CA GLU A 77 -14.13 -1.81 13.89
C GLU A 77 -14.81 -1.51 12.55
N LEU A 78 -16.14 -1.49 12.51
CA LEU A 78 -16.89 -1.17 11.28
C LEU A 78 -16.71 0.30 10.87
N MET A 79 -16.62 1.22 11.82
CA MET A 79 -16.33 2.63 11.55
C MET A 79 -14.94 2.82 10.97
N ASP A 80 -13.93 2.09 11.47
CA ASP A 80 -12.58 2.13 10.90
C ASP A 80 -12.56 1.67 9.44
N GLN A 81 -13.41 0.72 9.04
CA GLN A 81 -13.52 0.24 7.66
C GLN A 81 -14.14 1.26 6.69
N LEU A 82 -14.88 2.25 7.20
CA LEU A 82 -15.43 3.35 6.40
C LEU A 82 -14.37 4.42 6.06
N ILE A 83 -13.23 4.43 6.76
CA ILE A 83 -12.15 5.37 6.50
C ILE A 83 -11.41 4.94 5.23
N ASP A 84 -11.27 5.86 4.28
CA ASP A 84 -10.41 5.67 3.12
C ASP A 84 -8.95 5.82 3.54
N ARG A 85 -8.23 4.69 3.54
CA ARG A 85 -6.80 4.61 3.82
C ARG A 85 -6.00 4.79 2.52
N ASP A 86 -6.07 6.01 1.99
CA ASP A 86 -5.41 6.41 0.75
C ASP A 86 -3.86 6.24 0.86
N ASP A 87 -3.33 6.23 2.09
CA ASP A 87 -1.93 6.01 2.43
C ASP A 87 -1.44 4.58 2.15
N ARG A 88 -2.30 3.55 2.26
CA ARG A 88 -1.89 2.14 2.14
C ARG A 88 -1.26 1.80 0.79
N VAL A 89 -1.87 2.25 -0.31
CA VAL A 89 -1.32 2.00 -1.65
C VAL A 89 0.03 2.71 -1.83
N TRP A 90 0.23 3.87 -1.20
CA TRP A 90 1.49 4.60 -1.27
C TRP A 90 2.58 3.99 -0.40
N THR A 91 2.24 3.45 0.78
CA THR A 91 3.17 2.62 1.56
C THR A 91 3.65 1.44 0.70
N TYR A 92 2.71 0.71 0.08
CA TYR A 92 3.03 -0.40 -0.81
C TYR A 92 3.88 0.02 -2.01
N LEU A 93 3.52 1.10 -2.72
CA LEU A 93 4.27 1.58 -3.89
C LEU A 93 5.68 2.05 -3.52
N ALA A 94 5.84 2.74 -2.39
CA ALA A 94 7.15 3.16 -1.90
C ALA A 94 8.03 1.94 -1.60
N LEU A 95 7.48 0.94 -0.90
CA LEU A 95 8.20 -0.30 -0.60
C LEU A 95 8.50 -1.11 -1.86
N ALA A 96 7.58 -1.16 -2.83
CA ALA A 96 7.81 -1.82 -4.11
C ALA A 96 8.94 -1.14 -4.89
N TRP A 97 8.95 0.20 -4.92
CA TRP A 97 9.99 0.97 -5.60
C TRP A 97 11.37 0.69 -5.01
N VAL A 98 11.50 0.71 -3.68
CA VAL A 98 12.77 0.40 -3.00
C VAL A 98 13.19 -1.05 -3.27
N HIS A 99 12.23 -1.98 -3.33
CA HIS A 99 12.52 -3.39 -3.61
C HIS A 99 13.06 -3.61 -5.02
N GLU A 100 12.49 -2.98 -6.03
CA GLU A 100 12.92 -3.16 -7.42
C GLU A 100 14.19 -2.37 -7.76
N ASN A 101 14.46 -1.28 -7.03
CA ASN A 101 15.58 -0.39 -7.28
C ASN A 101 16.59 -0.39 -6.12
N GLN A 102 16.87 -1.56 -5.52
CA GLN A 102 17.74 -1.64 -4.33
C GLN A 102 19.11 -0.97 -4.54
N GLU A 103 19.64 -0.99 -5.77
CA GLU A 103 20.93 -0.38 -6.12
C GLU A 103 20.93 1.16 -6.07
N GLU A 104 19.76 1.79 -6.09
CA GLU A 104 19.61 3.25 -5.94
C GLU A 104 19.62 3.73 -4.49
N PHE A 105 19.63 2.81 -3.51
CA PHE A 105 19.58 3.12 -2.09
C PHE A 105 20.84 2.59 -1.38
N ASP A 106 21.50 3.46 -0.61
CA ASP A 106 22.68 3.09 0.20
C ASP A 106 22.40 1.92 1.16
N ASP A 107 21.21 1.92 1.78
CA ASP A 107 20.70 0.83 2.60
C ASP A 107 19.18 0.69 2.40
N PRO A 108 18.73 -0.27 1.57
CA PRO A 108 17.32 -0.49 1.29
C PRO A 108 16.48 -0.77 2.55
N PHE A 109 17.03 -1.49 3.54
CA PHE A 109 16.28 -1.83 4.75
C PHE A 109 16.17 -0.64 5.69
N LYS A 110 17.20 0.23 5.74
CA LYS A 110 17.06 1.52 6.42
C LYS A 110 15.99 2.40 5.75
N THR A 111 15.89 2.39 4.43
CA THR A 111 14.81 3.10 3.72
C THR A 111 13.44 2.52 4.07
N VAL A 112 13.31 1.18 4.18
CA VAL A 112 12.09 0.53 4.67
C VAL A 112 11.72 1.02 6.09
N ASP A 113 12.70 1.11 6.99
CA ASP A 113 12.47 1.62 8.36
C ASP A 113 11.97 3.07 8.36
N LEU A 114 12.52 3.93 7.47
CA LEU A 114 12.08 5.31 7.31
C LEU A 114 10.64 5.39 6.76
N ILE A 115 10.32 4.59 5.73
CA ILE A 115 8.95 4.49 5.18
C ILE A 115 7.98 4.06 6.28
N PHE A 116 8.32 3.05 7.07
CA PHE A 116 7.49 2.59 8.18
C PHE A 116 7.18 3.72 9.18
N ALA A 117 8.18 4.53 9.55
CA ALA A 117 7.97 5.68 10.43
C ALA A 117 7.13 6.79 9.78
N ASP A 118 7.42 7.15 8.53
CA ASP A 118 6.73 8.23 7.80
C ASP A 118 5.24 7.94 7.57
N PHE A 119 4.87 6.68 7.39
CA PHE A 119 3.48 6.24 7.21
C PHE A 119 2.77 5.90 8.54
N GLY A 120 3.37 6.24 9.69
CA GLY A 120 2.71 6.11 10.99
C GLY A 120 2.72 4.69 11.56
N TYR A 121 3.77 3.93 11.30
CA TYR A 121 4.02 2.59 11.84
C TYR A 121 2.94 1.55 11.46
N PRO A 122 2.63 1.36 10.16
CA PRO A 122 1.62 0.39 9.72
C PRO A 122 1.99 -1.04 10.10
N GLN A 123 1.08 -1.73 10.80
CA GLN A 123 1.34 -3.02 11.46
C GLN A 123 1.88 -4.10 10.52
N ASP A 124 1.35 -4.18 9.30
CA ASP A 124 1.73 -5.14 8.26
C ASP A 124 3.18 -4.94 7.75
N VAL A 125 3.66 -3.69 7.71
CA VAL A 125 5.06 -3.38 7.39
C VAL A 125 6.00 -3.74 8.55
N GLY A 126 5.50 -3.67 9.78
CA GLY A 126 6.26 -3.96 11.00
C GLY A 126 6.89 -5.35 11.04
N GLU A 127 6.44 -6.29 10.21
CA GLU A 127 7.03 -7.63 10.14
C GLU A 127 8.44 -7.64 9.50
N PHE A 128 8.78 -6.65 8.68
CA PHE A 128 10.03 -6.62 7.92
C PHE A 128 10.87 -5.35 8.10
N VAL A 129 10.66 -4.63 9.20
CA VAL A 129 11.55 -3.55 9.67
C VAL A 129 12.67 -4.09 10.56
N THR A 130 13.82 -3.42 10.57
CA THR A 130 15.06 -3.98 11.13
C THR A 130 15.08 -4.04 12.66
N PHE A 131 14.28 -3.20 13.32
CA PHE A 131 14.25 -3.05 14.77
C PHE A 131 13.09 -3.80 15.45
N MET A 132 12.21 -4.43 14.68
CA MET A 132 11.14 -5.29 15.21
C MET A 132 11.62 -6.74 15.26
N PRO A 133 11.29 -7.51 16.33
CA PRO A 133 11.57 -8.93 16.35
C PRO A 133 10.77 -9.64 15.25
N PRO A 134 11.29 -10.75 14.69
CA PRO A 134 10.50 -11.57 13.78
C PRO A 134 9.25 -12.09 14.49
N PRO A 135 8.15 -12.32 13.75
CA PRO A 135 6.98 -12.98 14.30
C PRO A 135 7.34 -14.38 14.84
N PRO A 136 6.54 -14.96 15.76
CA PRO A 136 6.81 -16.29 16.30
C PRO A 136 7.02 -17.34 15.19
N GLY A 137 8.17 -18.03 15.24
CA GLY A 137 8.54 -19.02 14.22
C GLY A 137 9.15 -18.44 12.93
N GLY A 138 9.25 -17.11 12.81
CA GLY A 138 9.85 -16.43 11.68
C GLY A 138 11.37 -16.54 11.64
N VAL A 139 11.92 -16.58 10.43
CA VAL A 139 13.38 -16.54 10.22
C VAL A 139 13.91 -15.17 10.66
N PRO A 140 14.95 -15.11 11.53
CA PRO A 140 15.53 -13.85 11.97
C PRO A 140 16.49 -13.26 10.93
N GLY A 141 16.83 -11.98 11.11
CA GLY A 141 17.82 -11.27 10.30
C GLY A 141 17.38 -10.99 8.85
N TYR A 142 18.30 -10.46 8.05
CA TYR A 142 18.05 -10.03 6.67
C TYR A 142 17.39 -11.08 5.75
N PRO A 143 17.73 -12.38 5.81
CA PRO A 143 17.02 -13.37 5.00
C PRO A 143 15.52 -13.43 5.28
N GLY A 144 15.14 -13.36 6.57
CA GLY A 144 13.74 -13.35 6.97
C GLY A 144 13.03 -12.04 6.65
N LEU A 145 13.69 -10.90 6.85
CA LEU A 145 13.15 -9.60 6.47
C LEU A 145 12.88 -9.54 4.96
N ARG A 146 13.81 -10.01 4.13
CA ARG A 146 13.67 -10.04 2.67
C ARG A 146 12.49 -10.92 2.24
N GLN A 147 12.32 -12.10 2.86
CA GLN A 147 11.21 -12.98 2.54
C GLN A 147 9.86 -12.31 2.86
N ARG A 148 9.72 -11.76 4.07
CA ARG A 148 8.46 -11.11 4.50
C ARG A 148 8.15 -9.85 3.70
N TRP A 149 9.17 -9.07 3.33
CA TRP A 149 9.00 -7.93 2.43
C TRP A 149 8.46 -8.39 1.07
N LYS A 150 9.03 -9.46 0.49
CA LYS A 150 8.54 -10.02 -0.77
C LYS A 150 7.09 -10.51 -0.65
N ASP A 151 6.76 -11.21 0.43
CA ASP A 151 5.40 -11.73 0.67
C ASP A 151 4.39 -10.58 0.79
N TYR A 152 4.76 -9.52 1.51
CA TYR A 152 3.97 -8.29 1.60
C TYR A 152 3.69 -7.67 0.23
N LEU A 153 4.71 -7.60 -0.65
CA LEU A 153 4.55 -7.05 -2.00
C LEU A 153 3.62 -7.91 -2.86
N GLU A 154 3.73 -9.23 -2.79
CA GLU A 154 2.88 -10.15 -3.55
C GLU A 154 1.40 -10.06 -3.12
N GLN A 155 1.17 -10.00 -1.79
CA GLN A 155 -0.18 -9.85 -1.24
C GLN A 155 -0.82 -8.52 -1.65
N ASN A 156 -0.09 -7.41 -1.48
CA ASN A 156 -0.62 -6.08 -1.80
C ASN A 156 -0.75 -5.85 -3.32
N ARG A 157 0.08 -6.48 -4.15
CA ARG A 157 -0.10 -6.44 -5.62
C ARG A 157 -1.41 -7.07 -6.05
N SER A 158 -1.84 -8.14 -5.36
CA SER A 158 -3.14 -8.75 -5.62
C SER A 158 -4.29 -7.79 -5.31
N GLU A 159 -4.20 -7.05 -4.20
CA GLU A 159 -5.18 -6.04 -3.79
C GLU A 159 -5.18 -4.82 -4.73
N PHE A 160 -4.04 -4.16 -4.92
CA PHE A 160 -3.98 -2.85 -5.58
C PHE A 160 -3.88 -2.90 -7.11
N PHE A 161 -3.50 -4.03 -7.70
CA PHE A 161 -3.37 -4.17 -9.15
C PHE A 161 -4.34 -5.19 -9.74
N LEU A 162 -4.26 -6.45 -9.30
CA LEU A 162 -5.02 -7.53 -9.93
C LEU A 162 -6.53 -7.39 -9.70
N SER A 163 -6.96 -7.14 -8.46
CA SER A 163 -8.38 -7.02 -8.12
C SER A 163 -9.06 -5.81 -8.78
N ARG A 164 -8.28 -4.78 -9.08
CA ARG A 164 -8.73 -3.50 -9.65
C ARG A 164 -8.61 -3.43 -11.17
N THR A 165 -8.00 -4.44 -11.80
CA THR A 165 -7.92 -4.51 -13.27
C THR A 165 -9.24 -5.01 -13.85
N PRO A 166 -9.92 -4.22 -14.72
CA PRO A 166 -11.14 -4.67 -15.37
C PRO A 166 -10.88 -5.93 -16.21
N GLY A 167 -11.63 -7.01 -15.94
CA GLY A 167 -11.49 -8.29 -16.65
C GLY A 167 -10.95 -9.47 -15.82
N ALA A 168 -10.54 -9.26 -14.57
CA ALA A 168 -10.09 -10.35 -13.67
C ALA A 168 -11.23 -11.22 -13.08
N ARG A 169 -12.51 -10.91 -13.38
CA ARG A 169 -13.64 -11.79 -13.05
C ARG A 169 -13.87 -12.81 -14.17
N ASN A 170 -13.46 -14.05 -13.89
CA ASN A 170 -13.64 -15.28 -14.65
C ASN A 170 -14.88 -15.31 -15.57
N TYR A 171 -14.64 -15.50 -16.87
CA TYR A 171 -15.62 -16.19 -17.72
C TYR A 171 -15.54 -17.70 -17.41
N PRO A 172 -16.64 -18.40 -17.12
CA PRO A 172 -16.64 -19.85 -17.20
C PRO A 172 -16.37 -20.22 -18.66
N ARG A 173 -15.41 -21.14 -18.89
CA ARG A 173 -15.31 -21.81 -20.18
C ARG A 173 -16.57 -22.65 -20.33
N GLU A 174 -17.47 -22.22 -21.21
CA GLU A 174 -18.46 -23.13 -21.77
C GLU A 174 -17.69 -24.08 -22.69
N ASP A 175 -17.52 -25.31 -22.22
CA ASP A 175 -17.02 -26.41 -23.03
C ASP A 175 -18.01 -26.64 -24.18
N THR A 176 -17.53 -26.50 -25.41
CA THR A 176 -18.20 -27.01 -26.62
C THR A 176 -17.55 -28.30 -27.06
#